data_AF-A0A920RFH7-F1
#
_entry.id   AF-A0A920RFH7-F1
#
_cell.length_a   1.000
_cell.length_b   1.000
_cell.length_c   1.000
_cell.angle_alpha   90.00
_cell.angle_beta   90.00
_cell.angle_gamma   90.00
#
_symmetry.space_group_name_H-M   'P 1'
#
loop_
_entity.id
_entity.type
_entity.pdbx_description
1 polymer ?
#
loop_
_entity_poly.entity_id
_entity_poly.type
_entity_poly.pdbx_seq_one_letter_code
_entity_poly.pdbx_strand_id
1 'polypeptide(L)'
;MAVDANVLIFERIREELRNGNSPQASIHMGYNRALSTIVDANITTLIAALVLFNFGTGPIKGFAVTLSIGILTSMFTAIVLTRGLVNFFYGGRRVEKLAI
;
A
#
# COMPACT_ATOMS: atom_id res chain seq x y z
N MET A 1 -2.85 -9.89 -0.28
CA MET A 1 -2.30 -8.57 -0.63
C MET A 1 -2.34 -7.54 0.48
N ALA A 2 -3.44 -7.31 1.21
CA ALA A 2 -3.44 -6.30 2.30
C ALA A 2 -2.41 -6.61 3.41
N VAL A 3 -2.16 -7.89 3.71
CA VAL A 3 -1.14 -8.31 4.70
C VAL A 3 0.28 -8.16 4.14
N ASP A 4 0.48 -8.47 2.84
CA ASP A 4 1.80 -8.37 2.19
C ASP A 4 2.33 -6.93 2.17
N ALA A 5 1.42 -5.96 2.01
CA ALA A 5 1.73 -4.54 2.09
C ALA A 5 2.34 -4.14 3.44
N ASN A 6 1.77 -4.64 4.54
CA ASN A 6 2.28 -4.35 5.89
C ASN A 6 3.65 -4.99 6.12
N VAL A 7 3.83 -6.24 5.69
CA VAL A 7 5.12 -6.94 5.80
C VAL A 7 6.21 -6.21 4.99
N LEU A 8 5.89 -5.76 3.78
CA LEU A 8 6.81 -5.01 2.92
C LEU A 8 7.26 -3.69 3.55
N ILE A 9 6.34 -2.95 4.17
CA ILE A 9 6.66 -1.71 4.88
C ILE A 9 7.63 -1.99 6.04
N PHE A 10 7.36 -2.99 6.86
CA PHE A 10 8.21 -3.34 8.00
C PHE A 10 9.60 -3.80 7.58
N GLU A 11 9.69 -4.67 6.57
CA GLU A 11 10.98 -5.09 6.03
C GLU A 11 11.76 -3.91 5.45
N ARG A 12 11.10 -3.00 4.72
CA ARG A 12 11.79 -1.83 4.16
C ARG A 12 12.30 -0.88 5.23
N ILE A 13 11.52 -0.64 6.29
CA ILE A 13 11.95 0.16 7.44
C ILE A 13 13.17 -0.48 8.12
N ARG A 14 13.14 -1.81 8.29
CA ARG A 14 14.25 -2.58 8.88
C ARG A 14 15.51 -2.50 8.02
N GLU A 15 15.36 -2.51 6.71
CA GLU A 15 16.45 -2.39 5.73
C GLU A 15 17.09 -1.00 5.78
N GLU A 16 16.28 0.07 5.82
CA GLU A 16 16.78 1.45 5.96
C GLU A 16 17.44 1.70 7.32
N LEU A 17 16.94 1.09 8.40
CA LEU A 17 17.60 1.09 9.71
C LEU A 17 18.97 0.40 9.69
N ARG A 18 19.12 -0.72 8.96
CA ARG A 18 20.42 -1.39 8.78
C ARG A 18 21.40 -0.59 7.94
N ASN A 19 20.89 0.26 7.03
CA ASN A 19 21.71 1.17 6.23
C ASN A 19 22.21 2.41 7.01
N GLY A 20 21.90 2.51 8.31
CA GLY A 20 22.39 3.58 9.17
C GLY A 20 21.58 4.88 9.12
N ASN A 21 20.39 4.86 8.50
CA ASN A 21 19.49 6.00 8.50
C ASN A 21 18.84 6.21 9.87
N SER A 22 18.57 7.48 10.22
CA SER A 22 17.89 7.81 11.47
C SER A 22 16.49 7.16 11.51
N PRO A 23 15.99 6.70 12.67
CA PRO A 23 14.73 5.96 12.75
C PRO A 23 13.54 6.71 12.11
N GLN A 24 13.49 8.03 12.23
CA GLN A 24 12.45 8.84 11.59
C GLN A 24 12.60 8.92 10.06
N ALA A 25 13.82 9.09 9.56
CA ALA A 25 14.06 9.12 8.13
C ALA A 25 13.75 7.75 7.51
N SER A 26 14.15 6.65 8.16
CA SER A 26 13.86 5.28 7.74
C SER A 26 12.36 4.99 7.65
N ILE A 27 11.59 5.50 8.61
CA ILE A 27 10.12 5.32 8.62
C ILE A 27 9.46 6.16 7.54
N HIS A 28 9.88 7.41 7.35
CA HIS A 28 9.32 8.27 6.31
C HIS A 28 9.65 7.75 4.91
N MET A 29 10.91 7.37 4.66
CA MET A 29 11.32 6.80 3.38
C MET A 29 10.71 5.41 3.15
N GLY A 30 10.63 4.58 4.19
CA GLY A 30 10.01 3.26 4.15
C GLY A 30 8.55 3.34 3.73
N TYR A 31 7.76 4.22 4.36
CA TYR A 31 6.37 4.47 3.96
C TYR A 31 6.25 5.02 2.54
N ASN A 32 7.05 6.03 2.18
CA ASN A 32 6.90 6.69 0.88
C ASN A 32 7.23 5.73 -0.29
N ARG A 33 8.30 4.93 -0.15
CA ARG A 33 8.67 3.91 -1.15
C ARG A 33 7.72 2.73 -1.15
N ALA A 34 7.38 2.18 0.02
CA ALA A 34 6.50 1.03 0.10
C ALA A 34 5.09 1.36 -0.42
N LEU A 35 4.56 2.56 -0.16
CA LEU A 35 3.28 3.00 -0.73
C LEU A 35 3.32 3.03 -2.26
N SER A 36 4.41 3.51 -2.87
CA SER A 36 4.56 3.47 -4.33
C SER A 36 4.57 2.03 -4.85
N THR A 37 5.33 1.13 -4.22
CA THR A 37 5.38 -0.29 -4.61
C THR A 37 4.03 -0.98 -4.44
N ILE A 38 3.29 -0.69 -3.36
CA ILE A 38 1.96 -1.24 -3.11
C ILE A 38 0.97 -0.75 -4.18
N VAL A 39 1.02 0.52 -4.54
CA VAL A 39 0.18 1.10 -5.59
C VAL A 39 0.47 0.41 -6.93
N ASP A 40 1.74 0.27 -7.31
CA ASP A 40 2.13 -0.40 -8.57
C ASP A 40 1.72 -1.87 -8.60
N ALA A 41 1.86 -2.60 -7.49
CA ALA A 41 1.42 -3.99 -7.36
C ALA A 41 -0.10 -4.14 -7.50
N ASN A 42 -0.88 -3.20 -6.97
CA ASN A 42 -2.34 -3.22 -7.11
C ASN A 42 -2.77 -2.81 -8.53
N ILE A 43 -2.08 -1.85 -9.16
CA ILE A 43 -2.34 -1.44 -10.56
C ILE A 43 -2.07 -2.59 -11.52
N THR A 44 -0.95 -3.28 -11.39
CA THR A 44 -0.63 -4.46 -12.22
C THR A 44 -1.66 -5.58 -12.05
N THR A 45 -2.16 -5.78 -10.83
CA THR A 45 -3.25 -6.74 -10.57
C THR A 45 -4.57 -6.29 -11.19
N LEU A 46 -4.86 -4.99 -11.20
CA LEU A 46 -6.01 -4.39 -11.90
C LEU A 46 -5.94 -4.61 -13.42
N ILE A 47 -4.76 -4.46 -14.01
CA ILE A 47 -4.53 -4.74 -15.43
C ILE A 47 -4.79 -6.23 -15.71
N ALA A 48 -4.28 -7.13 -14.88
CA ALA A 48 -4.54 -8.56 -15.01
C ALA A 48 -6.03 -8.89 -14.88
N ALA A 49 -6.73 -8.26 -13.92
CA ALA A 49 -8.18 -8.42 -13.76
C ALA A 49 -8.95 -7.91 -15.01
N LEU A 50 -8.52 -6.81 -15.62
CA LEU A 50 -9.07 -6.30 -16.88
C LEU A 50 -8.87 -7.29 -18.05
N VAL A 51 -7.70 -7.91 -18.14
CA VAL A 51 -7.43 -8.95 -19.14
C VAL A 51 -8.31 -10.17 -18.88
N LEU A 52 -8.41 -10.65 -17.64
CA LEU A 52 -9.28 -11.75 -17.25
C LEU A 52 -10.76 -11.44 -17.49
N PHE A 53 -11.18 -10.18 -17.36
CA PHE A 53 -12.54 -9.76 -17.67
C PHE A 53 -12.82 -9.79 -19.18
N ASN A 54 -11.88 -9.35 -20.01
CA ASN A 54 -12.05 -9.34 -21.47
C ASN A 54 -11.96 -10.73 -22.09
N PHE A 55 -11.00 -11.55 -21.66
CA PHE A 55 -10.71 -12.87 -22.22
C PHE A 55 -11.32 -14.04 -21.44
N GLY A 56 -11.77 -13.82 -20.20
CA GLY A 56 -12.35 -14.87 -19.37
C GLY A 56 -13.81 -15.18 -19.71
N THR A 57 -14.20 -16.43 -19.50
CA THR A 57 -15.57 -16.93 -19.72
C THR A 57 -16.20 -17.39 -18.40
N GLY A 58 -17.53 -17.28 -18.32
CA GLY A 58 -18.35 -17.76 -17.22
C GLY A 58 -17.85 -17.34 -15.82
N PRO A 59 -17.32 -18.27 -14.99
CA PRO A 59 -16.85 -17.96 -13.64
C PRO A 59 -15.70 -16.96 -13.56
N ILE A 60 -14.81 -16.93 -14.56
CA ILE A 60 -13.58 -16.10 -14.54
C ILE A 60 -13.93 -14.61 -14.64
N LYS A 61 -14.99 -14.27 -15.39
CA LYS A 61 -15.52 -12.90 -15.46
C LYS A 61 -16.06 -12.43 -14.10
N GLY A 62 -16.81 -13.29 -13.42
CA GLY A 62 -17.33 -12.99 -12.07
C GLY A 62 -16.20 -12.76 -11.06
N PHE A 63 -15.18 -13.61 -11.10
CA PHE A 63 -13.97 -13.46 -10.28
C PHE A 63 -13.25 -12.14 -10.56
N ALA A 64 -13.03 -11.80 -11.84
CA ALA A 64 -12.36 -10.57 -12.24
C ALA A 64 -13.10 -9.32 -11.73
N VAL A 65 -14.42 -9.29 -11.80
CA VAL A 65 -15.23 -8.17 -11.27
C VAL A 65 -15.07 -8.03 -9.76
N THR A 66 -15.19 -9.13 -8.99
CA THR A 66 -15.01 -9.07 -7.53
C THR A 66 -13.60 -8.67 -7.14
N LEU A 67 -12.58 -9.13 -7.88
CA LEU A 67 -11.19 -8.76 -7.66
C LEU A 67 -10.95 -7.28 -7.92
N SER A 68 -11.46 -6.75 -9.04
CA SER A 68 -11.36 -5.33 -9.38
C SER A 68 -12.02 -4.44 -8.33
N ILE A 69 -13.23 -4.78 -7.87
CA ILE A 69 -13.93 -4.03 -6.81
C ILE A 69 -13.11 -4.06 -5.51
N GLY A 70 -12.62 -5.23 -5.10
CA GLY A 70 -11.80 -5.37 -3.88
C GLY A 70 -10.52 -4.52 -3.91
N ILE A 71 -9.82 -4.49 -5.05
CA ILE A 71 -8.62 -3.67 -5.22
C ILE A 71 -8.96 -2.18 -5.18
N LEU A 72 -10.01 -1.75 -5.88
CA LEU A 72 -10.42 -0.34 -5.91
C LEU A 72 -10.83 0.16 -4.52
N THR A 73 -11.65 -0.61 -3.78
CA THR A 73 -12.04 -0.26 -2.41
C THR A 73 -10.84 -0.22 -1.47
N SER A 74 -9.91 -1.18 -1.59
CA SER A 74 -8.69 -1.21 -0.77
C SER A 74 -7.73 -0.06 -1.10
N MET A 75 -7.55 0.28 -2.38
CA MET A 75 -6.71 1.40 -2.80
C MET A 75 -7.30 2.74 -2.37
N PHE A 76 -8.62 2.90 -2.49
CA PHE A 76 -9.31 4.10 -2.01
C PHE A 76 -9.13 4.27 -0.50
N THR A 77 -9.28 3.19 0.28
CA THR A 77 -9.01 3.18 1.72
C THR A 77 -7.53 3.52 1.99
N ALA A 78 -6.59 2.90 1.29
CA ALA A 78 -5.17 3.13 1.51
C ALA A 78 -4.74 4.57 1.18
N ILE A 79 -5.30 5.19 0.13
CA ILE A 79 -4.91 6.54 -0.31
C ILE A 79 -5.68 7.61 0.46
N VAL A 80 -7.00 7.48 0.59
CA VAL A 80 -7.87 8.53 1.16
C VAL A 80 -7.96 8.39 2.68
N LEU A 81 -8.18 7.18 3.19
CA LEU A 81 -8.30 6.96 4.64
C LEU A 81 -6.94 7.07 5.33
N THR A 82 -5.85 6.55 4.77
CA THR A 82 -4.52 6.68 5.40
C THR A 82 -4.00 8.11 5.34
N ARG A 83 -4.13 8.83 4.20
CA ARG A 83 -3.76 10.25 4.16
C ARG A 83 -4.68 11.10 5.03
N GLY A 84 -5.98 10.79 5.08
CA GLY A 84 -6.95 11.43 5.96
C GLY A 84 -6.60 11.23 7.43
N LEU A 85 -6.36 9.99 7.86
CA LEU A 85 -5.95 9.69 9.24
C LEU A 85 -4.60 10.31 9.57
N VAL A 86 -3.59 10.16 8.72
CA VAL A 86 -2.27 10.73 9.00
C VAL A 86 -2.35 12.25 9.07
N ASN A 87 -3.10 12.91 8.19
CA ASN A 87 -3.26 14.36 8.26
C ASN A 87 -4.16 14.80 9.43
N PHE A 88 -5.12 13.97 9.85
CA PHE A 88 -5.96 14.23 11.02
C PHE A 88 -5.21 14.03 12.35
N PHE A 89 -4.37 13.00 12.45
CA PHE A 89 -3.61 12.68 13.66
C PHE A 89 -2.28 13.43 13.77
N TYR A 90 -1.62 13.72 12.64
CA TYR A 90 -0.30 14.37 12.60
C TYR A 90 -0.28 15.75 11.94
N GLY A 91 -1.42 16.24 11.44
CA GLY A 91 -1.56 17.61 10.95
C GLY A 91 -1.30 18.61 12.07
N GLY A 92 -0.09 19.17 12.09
CA GLY A 92 0.31 20.25 13.01
C GLY A 92 1.27 19.87 14.14
N ARG A 93 1.84 18.66 14.22
CA ARG A 93 2.83 18.31 15.27
C ARG A 93 4.10 17.65 14.72
N ARG A 94 5.26 18.21 15.10
CA ARG A 94 6.57 17.57 14.96
C ARG A 94 6.62 16.33 15.85
N VAL A 95 6.69 15.16 15.24
CA VAL A 95 6.95 13.90 15.92
C VAL A 95 8.45 13.83 16.15
N GLU A 96 8.93 13.47 17.34
CA GLU A 96 10.38 13.45 17.68
C GLU A 96 10.92 12.04 17.96
N LYS A 97 10.08 11.05 18.29
CA LYS A 97 10.52 9.66 18.50
C LYS A 97 9.47 8.66 18.08
N LEU A 98 9.94 7.54 17.52
CA LEU A 98 9.17 6.34 17.25
C LEU A 98 9.63 5.27 18.26
N ALA A 99 8.68 4.68 18.96
CA ALA A 99 8.91 3.53 19.83
C ALA A 99 8.84 2.27 18.97
N ILE A 100 9.96 1.96 18.31
CA ILE A 100 10.23 0.67 17.67
C ILE A 100 11.63 0.25 18.11
#